data_AF-A0AAU5KQU1-F1
#
_entry.id   AF-A0AAU5KQU1-F1
#
_cell.length_a   1.000
_cell.length_b   1.000
_cell.length_c   1.000
_cell.angle_alpha   90.00
_cell.angle_beta   90.00
_cell.angle_gamma   90.00
#
_symmetry.space_group_name_H-M   'P 1'
#
loop_
_entity.id
_entity.type
_entity.pdbx_description
1 polymer ?
#
loop_
_entity_poly.entity_id
_entity_poly.type
_entity_poly.pdbx_seq_one_letter_code
_entity_poly.pdbx_strand_id
1 'polypeptide(L)'
;MTSAVPFSRPVRPPERPGDAERAPRELMTLPGASRDVRRWRLVEIRLGGEWRPGMLTVWRRPPGAACWVVHVRWAPDTDSPQPWGWFLYTEETVRPLPEPQDAPPPAAPFLGRWRDAVAVPAELAGTPAEDGADRCWRLAWARVGGHWRSCLVTARRRPGPELPWIANVRWGEDKDTAWLIADPTTLRPVPPGRSPAEEAPAESAPEGNPYGPGVPRGVPRSLAQPEGAS
;
A
#
# COMPACT_ATOMS: atom_id res chain seq x y z
N MET A 1 -31.20 21.63 27.19
CA MET A 1 -31.40 20.51 26.24
C MET A 1 -30.07 20.23 25.55
N THR A 2 -29.28 19.29 26.07
CA THR A 2 -28.02 18.86 25.45
C THR A 2 -28.30 17.64 24.57
N SER A 3 -28.26 17.85 23.26
CA SER A 3 -28.30 16.78 22.25
C SER A 3 -27.12 15.84 22.49
N ALA A 4 -27.43 14.57 22.79
CA ALA A 4 -26.46 13.50 22.84
C ALA A 4 -26.04 13.19 21.40
N VAL A 5 -24.82 13.56 21.02
CA VAL A 5 -24.22 13.17 19.74
C VAL A 5 -23.92 11.67 19.80
N PRO A 6 -24.52 10.83 18.93
CA PRO A 6 -24.20 9.42 18.91
C PRO A 6 -22.80 9.26 18.32
N PHE A 7 -21.83 8.89 19.15
CA PHE A 7 -20.55 8.37 18.69
C PHE A 7 -20.76 7.00 18.07
N SER A 8 -21.31 6.95 16.85
CA SER A 8 -21.31 5.76 16.03
C SER A 8 -19.85 5.38 15.78
N ARG A 9 -19.34 4.39 16.53
CA ARG A 9 -18.05 3.78 16.23
C ARG A 9 -18.14 3.26 14.79
N PRO A 10 -17.17 3.56 13.91
CA PRO A 10 -17.12 2.88 12.62
C PRO A 10 -17.14 1.38 12.88
N VAL A 11 -18.15 0.70 12.34
CA VAL A 11 -18.32 -0.74 12.43
C VAL A 11 -17.12 -1.35 11.73
N ARG A 12 -16.28 -2.02 12.50
CA ARG A 12 -15.03 -2.59 11.99
C ARG A 12 -15.37 -3.80 11.11
N PRO A 13 -14.68 -3.98 9.97
CA PRO A 13 -14.77 -5.22 9.23
C PRO A 13 -14.43 -6.39 10.18
N PRO A 14 -15.18 -7.49 10.14
CA PRO A 14 -14.84 -8.69 10.90
C PRO A 14 -13.46 -9.22 10.45
N GLU A 15 -12.66 -9.65 11.42
CA GLU A 15 -11.35 -10.27 11.17
C GLU A 15 -11.53 -11.58 10.40
N ARG A 16 -10.76 -11.79 9.33
CA ARG A 16 -10.78 -13.04 8.58
C ARG A 16 -9.73 -14.01 9.14
N PRO A 17 -9.95 -15.34 9.06
CA PRO A 17 -8.93 -16.31 9.43
C PRO A 17 -7.60 -16.03 8.74
N GLY A 18 -6.51 -15.96 9.52
CA GLY A 18 -5.17 -15.66 9.03
C GLY A 18 -4.81 -14.18 8.93
N ASP A 19 -5.73 -13.26 9.23
CA ASP A 19 -5.39 -11.84 9.40
C ASP A 19 -4.58 -11.60 10.67
N ALA A 20 -3.84 -10.50 10.69
CA ALA A 20 -3.10 -10.05 11.86
C ALA A 20 -4.05 -9.74 13.02
N GLU A 21 -3.86 -10.44 14.14
CA GLU A 21 -4.64 -10.23 15.36
C GLU A 21 -4.31 -8.86 15.98
N ARG A 22 -5.35 -8.11 16.34
CA ARG A 22 -5.17 -6.82 17.04
C ARG A 22 -4.60 -7.03 18.43
N ALA A 23 -3.64 -6.21 18.81
CA ALA A 23 -3.10 -6.27 20.17
C ALA A 23 -4.16 -5.81 21.19
N PRO A 24 -4.34 -6.55 22.31
CA PRO A 24 -5.11 -6.10 23.44
C PRO A 24 -4.62 -4.75 23.97
N ARG A 25 -5.54 -3.93 24.49
CA ARG A 25 -5.25 -2.55 24.93
C ARG A 25 -4.21 -2.52 26.06
N GLU A 26 -4.20 -3.55 26.88
CA GLU A 26 -3.28 -3.76 27.98
C GLU A 26 -1.85 -3.85 27.45
N LEU A 27 -1.64 -4.59 26.35
CA LEU A 27 -0.34 -4.68 25.68
C LEU A 27 0.01 -3.40 24.92
N MET A 28 -0.98 -2.53 24.65
CA MET A 28 -0.79 -1.27 23.93
C MET A 28 -0.22 -0.12 24.78
N THR A 29 -0.27 -0.21 26.10
CA THR A 29 0.05 0.93 26.99
C THR A 29 1.24 0.66 27.89
N LEU A 30 1.59 -0.61 28.10
CA LEU A 30 2.71 -0.97 28.97
C LEU A 30 4.06 -0.59 28.33
N PRO A 31 5.02 -0.11 29.14
CA PRO A 31 6.42 -0.02 28.71
C PRO A 31 6.93 -1.44 28.43
N GLY A 32 8.03 -1.60 27.69
CA GLY A 32 8.57 -2.92 27.41
C GLY A 32 9.86 -2.87 26.62
N ALA A 33 10.51 -4.03 26.50
CA ALA A 33 11.75 -4.17 25.75
C ALA A 33 11.50 -3.81 24.28
N SER A 34 12.36 -2.97 23.72
CA SER A 34 12.40 -2.67 22.29
C SER A 34 13.45 -3.51 21.60
N ARG A 35 13.21 -3.83 20.32
CA ARG A 35 14.27 -4.24 19.39
C ARG A 35 14.48 -3.10 18.43
N ASP A 36 15.52 -2.28 18.66
CA ASP A 36 15.81 -1.10 17.83
C ASP A 36 15.97 -1.44 16.36
N VAL A 37 16.62 -2.57 16.06
CA VAL A 37 16.93 -3.00 14.68
C VAL A 37 15.70 -3.30 13.80
N ARG A 38 14.49 -3.32 14.36
CA ARG A 38 13.26 -3.58 13.58
C ARG A 38 12.26 -2.42 13.57
N ARG A 39 12.56 -1.29 14.24
CA ARG A 39 11.73 -0.07 14.20
C ARG A 39 11.96 0.66 12.86
N TRP A 40 10.93 1.33 12.35
CA TRP A 40 10.98 2.07 11.07
C TRP A 40 11.35 1.22 9.86
N ARG A 41 10.78 0.02 9.78
CA ARG A 41 10.95 -0.91 8.66
C ARG A 41 9.66 -1.03 7.85
N LEU A 42 9.80 -1.07 6.53
CA LEU A 42 8.71 -1.46 5.65
C LEU A 42 8.38 -2.93 5.86
N VAL A 43 7.10 -3.20 6.08
CA VAL A 43 6.53 -4.52 6.31
C VAL A 43 5.34 -4.73 5.40
N GLU A 44 4.97 -5.98 5.21
CA GLU A 44 3.64 -6.37 4.79
C GLU A 44 2.88 -6.89 6.02
N ILE A 45 1.61 -6.51 6.15
CA ILE A 45 0.70 -6.99 7.18
C ILE A 45 -0.54 -7.60 6.54
N ARG A 46 -0.99 -8.75 7.05
CA ARG A 46 -2.20 -9.42 6.55
C ARG A 46 -3.46 -8.82 7.15
N LEU A 47 -4.29 -8.18 6.33
CA LEU A 47 -5.53 -7.51 6.73
C LEU A 47 -6.60 -7.75 5.67
N GLY A 48 -7.82 -8.14 6.08
CA GLY A 48 -8.93 -8.36 5.15
C GLY A 48 -8.71 -9.55 4.21
N GLY A 49 -7.80 -10.47 4.55
CA GLY A 49 -7.38 -11.58 3.71
C GLY A 49 -6.17 -11.27 2.80
N GLU A 50 -5.67 -10.04 2.80
CA GLU A 50 -4.65 -9.57 1.85
C GLU A 50 -3.39 -9.06 2.54
N TRP A 51 -2.25 -9.15 1.85
CA TRP A 51 -1.02 -8.51 2.29
C TRP A 51 -1.03 -7.03 1.91
N ARG A 52 -0.91 -6.16 2.92
CA ARG A 52 -0.87 -4.71 2.75
C ARG A 52 0.47 -4.15 3.18
N PRO A 53 1.08 -3.26 2.38
CA PRO A 53 2.31 -2.61 2.78
C PRO A 53 2.06 -1.64 3.94
N GLY A 54 2.99 -1.63 4.89
CA GLY A 54 2.94 -0.80 6.09
C GLY A 54 4.33 -0.37 6.54
N MET A 55 4.40 0.66 7.35
CA MET A 55 5.57 1.06 8.11
C MET A 55 5.41 0.58 9.55
N LEU A 56 6.31 -0.29 9.98
CA LEU A 56 6.44 -0.63 11.38
C LEU A 56 7.09 0.53 12.10
N THR A 57 6.35 1.18 13.00
CA THR A 57 6.83 2.38 13.72
C THR A 57 7.14 2.12 15.17
N VAL A 58 6.57 1.07 15.77
CA VAL A 58 6.92 0.60 17.13
C VAL A 58 6.97 -0.92 17.16
N TRP A 59 7.99 -1.46 17.81
CA TRP A 59 8.14 -2.88 18.12
C TRP A 59 8.42 -3.00 19.62
N ARG A 60 7.60 -3.74 20.37
CA ARG A 60 7.84 -3.93 21.81
C ARG A 60 7.36 -5.27 22.35
N ARG A 61 7.97 -5.68 23.46
CA ARG A 61 7.51 -6.80 24.28
C ARG A 61 7.24 -6.31 25.70
N PRO A 62 5.96 -6.21 26.12
CA PRO A 62 5.62 -5.85 27.48
C PRO A 62 6.22 -6.84 28.51
N PRO A 63 6.55 -6.38 29.73
CA PRO A 63 7.00 -7.25 30.82
C PRO A 63 6.00 -8.37 31.09
N GLY A 64 6.52 -9.59 31.27
CA GLY A 64 5.68 -10.78 31.50
C GLY A 64 4.93 -11.30 30.26
N ALA A 65 4.92 -10.57 29.14
CA ALA A 65 4.30 -11.05 27.91
C ALA A 65 5.21 -12.06 27.20
N ALA A 66 4.62 -13.16 26.72
CA ALA A 66 5.30 -14.11 25.82
C ALA A 66 5.36 -13.60 24.37
N CYS A 67 4.47 -12.68 23.99
CA CYS A 67 4.31 -12.18 22.64
C CYS A 67 4.95 -10.80 22.42
N TRP A 68 5.28 -10.52 21.17
CA TRP A 68 5.65 -9.19 20.70
C TRP A 68 4.41 -8.47 20.17
N VAL A 69 4.36 -7.15 20.34
CA VAL A 69 3.35 -6.29 19.73
C VAL A 69 3.99 -5.23 18.86
N VAL A 70 3.37 -4.96 17.72
CA VAL A 70 3.88 -4.03 16.71
C VAL A 70 2.85 -2.98 16.39
N HIS A 71 3.30 -1.75 16.18
CA HIS A 71 2.50 -0.65 15.66
C HIS A 71 2.84 -0.46 14.20
N VAL A 72 1.86 -0.68 13.33
CA VAL A 72 2.00 -0.55 11.88
C VAL A 72 1.14 0.61 11.40
N ARG A 73 1.71 1.48 10.55
CA ARG A 73 1.01 2.57 9.86
C ARG A 73 1.02 2.29 8.36
N TRP A 74 -0.10 2.39 7.68
CA TRP A 74 -0.20 2.28 6.22
C TRP A 74 -0.76 3.57 5.65
N ALA A 75 -0.83 3.65 4.33
CA ALA A 75 -1.37 4.85 3.69
C ALA A 75 -2.81 5.03 4.13
N PRO A 76 -3.26 6.28 4.35
CA PRO A 76 -4.68 6.55 4.29
C PRO A 76 -5.11 6.25 2.85
N ASP A 77 -5.46 4.99 2.58
CA ASP A 77 -6.38 4.68 1.51
C ASP A 77 -7.69 5.39 1.86
N THR A 78 -8.41 5.83 0.83
CA THR A 78 -9.70 6.51 0.98
C THR A 78 -10.72 5.68 1.77
N ASP A 79 -10.52 4.36 1.86
CA ASP A 79 -11.48 3.42 2.43
C ASP A 79 -11.11 2.88 3.82
N SER A 80 -9.94 3.22 4.38
CA SER A 80 -9.54 2.75 5.72
C SER A 80 -9.80 3.81 6.78
N PRO A 81 -10.73 3.61 7.72
CA PRO A 81 -11.04 4.60 8.75
C PRO A 81 -9.90 4.81 9.76
N GLN A 82 -8.92 3.89 9.80
CA GLN A 82 -7.74 3.98 10.67
C GLN A 82 -6.49 3.55 9.90
N PRO A 83 -5.63 4.49 9.44
CA PRO A 83 -4.43 4.18 8.66
C PRO A 83 -3.28 3.62 9.52
N TRP A 84 -3.61 2.99 10.65
CA TRP A 84 -2.65 2.45 11.60
C TRP A 84 -3.31 1.48 12.59
N GLY A 85 -2.48 0.74 13.33
CA GLY A 85 -2.89 0.10 14.56
C GLY A 85 -1.87 -0.84 15.16
N TRP A 86 -2.26 -1.44 16.28
CA TRP A 86 -1.43 -2.36 17.05
C TRP A 86 -1.85 -3.80 16.82
N PHE A 87 -0.86 -4.68 16.66
CA PHE A 87 -1.06 -6.09 16.33
C PHE A 87 -0.14 -6.98 17.16
N LEU A 88 -0.59 -8.20 17.44
CA LEU A 88 0.30 -9.26 17.88
C LEU A 88 1.23 -9.62 16.71
N TYR A 89 2.52 -9.73 16.98
CA TYR A 89 3.49 -10.05 15.95
C TYR A 89 3.66 -11.55 15.81
N THR A 90 3.40 -12.05 14.60
CA THR A 90 3.85 -13.35 14.11
C THR A 90 4.44 -13.18 12.71
N GLU A 91 5.42 -14.00 12.33
CA GLU A 91 6.00 -13.96 10.97
C GLU A 91 4.99 -14.33 9.88
N GLU A 92 3.92 -15.04 10.26
CA GLU A 92 2.83 -15.44 9.37
C GLU A 92 1.89 -14.28 9.00
N THR A 93 1.81 -13.24 9.84
CA THR A 93 0.86 -12.13 9.68
C THR A 93 1.54 -10.78 9.48
N VAL A 94 2.80 -10.64 9.89
CA VAL A 94 3.64 -9.44 9.71
C VAL A 94 5.03 -9.86 9.29
N ARG A 95 5.44 -9.46 8.08
CA ARG A 95 6.77 -9.81 7.54
C ARG A 95 7.45 -8.61 6.91
N PRO A 96 8.79 -8.57 6.85
CA PRO A 96 9.49 -7.51 6.14
C PRO A 96 9.08 -7.41 4.67
N LEU A 97 8.90 -6.18 4.18
CA LEU A 97 8.80 -5.94 2.75
C LEU A 97 10.20 -6.17 2.13
N PRO A 98 10.32 -6.89 1.00
CA PRO A 98 11.61 -7.08 0.34
C PRO A 98 12.28 -5.76 -0.06
N GLU A 99 13.58 -5.68 0.18
CA GLU A 99 14.40 -4.57 -0.31
C GLU A 99 14.55 -4.68 -1.84
N PRO A 100 14.52 -3.57 -2.59
CA PRO A 100 14.73 -3.59 -4.03
C PRO A 100 16.10 -4.18 -4.38
N GLN A 101 16.11 -5.25 -5.17
CA GLN A 101 17.34 -5.95 -5.60
C GLN A 101 17.81 -5.55 -7.00
N ASP A 102 17.05 -4.73 -7.72
CA ASP A 102 17.34 -4.42 -9.11
C ASP A 102 18.72 -3.76 -9.25
N ALA A 103 19.48 -4.25 -10.23
CA ALA A 103 20.68 -3.56 -10.65
C ALA A 103 20.32 -2.11 -11.03
N PRO A 104 21.14 -1.13 -10.62
CA PRO A 104 20.94 0.23 -11.09
C PRO A 104 20.95 0.25 -12.63
N PRO A 105 20.06 1.01 -13.29
CA PRO A 105 20.13 1.23 -14.74
C PRO A 105 21.55 1.62 -15.23
N PRO A 106 21.84 1.55 -16.54
CA PRO A 106 23.18 1.90 -17.03
C PRO A 106 23.55 3.39 -16.86
N ALA A 107 22.57 4.30 -16.88
CA ALA A 107 22.78 5.74 -16.74
C ALA A 107 21.81 6.37 -15.73
N ALA A 108 22.31 7.33 -14.93
CA ALA A 108 21.49 8.06 -13.96
C ALA A 108 20.79 9.26 -14.63
N PRO A 109 19.47 9.46 -14.41
CA PRO A 109 18.65 10.38 -15.20
C PRO A 109 18.96 11.87 -15.01
N PHE A 110 19.53 12.29 -13.88
CA PHE A 110 19.71 13.72 -13.57
C PHE A 110 21.16 14.19 -13.39
N LEU A 111 22.08 13.32 -12.95
CA LEU A 111 23.46 13.72 -12.60
C LEU A 111 24.54 12.93 -13.36
N GLY A 112 24.16 12.07 -14.31
CA GLY A 112 25.10 11.25 -15.10
C GLY A 112 25.96 10.28 -14.27
N ARG A 113 25.70 10.14 -12.97
CA ARG A 113 26.36 9.22 -12.05
C ARG A 113 25.37 8.63 -11.06
N TRP A 114 25.50 7.34 -10.80
CA TRP A 114 24.84 6.65 -9.70
C TRP A 114 25.27 7.27 -8.38
N ARG A 115 24.32 7.81 -7.62
CA ARG A 115 24.57 8.41 -6.31
C ARG A 115 23.48 8.01 -5.33
N ASP A 116 23.83 8.08 -4.06
CA ASP A 116 22.83 8.11 -3.00
C ASP A 116 21.90 9.29 -3.19
N ALA A 117 20.73 9.19 -2.58
CA ALA A 117 19.76 10.26 -2.58
C ALA A 117 20.41 11.55 -2.09
N VAL A 118 20.27 12.59 -2.90
CA VAL A 118 20.91 13.87 -2.64
C VAL A 118 20.00 14.69 -1.74
N ALA A 119 20.51 15.05 -0.57
CA ALA A 119 19.83 15.96 0.34
C ALA A 119 19.77 17.37 -0.28
N VAL A 120 18.57 17.93 -0.30
CA VAL A 120 18.29 19.30 -0.69
C VAL A 120 18.22 20.14 0.59
N PRO A 121 19.00 21.22 0.71
CA PRO A 121 18.89 22.16 1.82
C PRO A 121 17.45 22.64 2.00
N ALA A 122 17.00 22.75 3.25
CA ALA A 122 15.60 23.10 3.56
C ALA A 122 15.20 24.47 3.00
N GLU A 123 16.17 25.39 2.92
CA GLU A 123 16.04 26.74 2.37
C GLU A 123 15.70 26.71 0.88
N LEU A 124 16.26 25.74 0.15
CA LEU A 124 16.00 25.54 -1.28
C LEU A 124 14.73 24.73 -1.54
N ALA A 125 14.24 24.04 -0.53
CA ALA A 125 12.98 23.32 -0.63
C ALA A 125 11.80 24.31 -0.59
N GLY A 126 11.87 25.35 0.24
CA GLY A 126 10.79 26.35 0.43
C GLY A 126 9.73 25.93 1.45
N THR A 127 8.76 26.79 1.73
CA THR A 127 7.67 26.50 2.69
C THR A 127 6.65 25.53 2.09
N PRO A 128 6.14 24.52 2.83
CA PRO A 128 5.08 23.64 2.32
C PRO A 128 3.81 24.42 1.94
N ALA A 129 3.09 23.97 0.91
CA ALA A 129 1.81 24.57 0.54
C ALA A 129 0.79 24.52 1.69
N GLU A 130 0.12 25.65 1.96
CA GLU A 130 -0.83 25.79 3.08
C GLU A 130 -2.07 24.90 2.94
N ASP A 131 -2.54 24.71 1.71
CA ASP A 131 -3.64 23.81 1.35
C ASP A 131 -3.28 22.32 1.48
N GLY A 132 -2.01 22.02 1.73
CA GLY A 132 -1.49 20.67 1.82
C GLY A 132 -1.40 19.95 0.48
N ALA A 133 -1.44 20.65 -0.66
CA ALA A 133 -1.28 20.05 -1.99
C ALA A 133 0.03 19.25 -2.13
N ASP A 134 1.08 19.66 -1.42
CA ASP A 134 2.34 18.96 -1.38
C ASP A 134 2.31 17.68 -0.52
N ARG A 135 1.29 17.47 0.33
CA ARG A 135 1.24 16.34 1.28
C ARG A 135 0.97 15.04 0.55
N CYS A 136 1.99 14.19 0.50
CA CYS A 136 1.87 12.86 -0.07
C CYS A 136 2.38 11.83 0.93
N TRP A 137 1.46 11.22 1.68
CA TRP A 137 1.82 10.09 2.51
C TRP A 137 2.09 8.88 1.61
N ARG A 138 3.36 8.50 1.46
CA ARG A 138 3.78 7.34 0.65
C ARG A 138 4.92 6.60 1.33
N LEU A 139 4.73 5.30 1.53
CA LEU A 139 5.82 4.40 1.89
C LEU A 139 6.84 4.36 0.75
N ALA A 140 8.13 4.35 1.05
CA ALA A 140 9.16 4.30 0.03
C ALA A 140 10.47 3.67 0.54
N TRP A 141 11.26 3.16 -0.39
CA TRP A 141 12.67 2.88 -0.19
C TRP A 141 13.51 4.07 -0.67
N ALA A 142 14.46 4.53 0.15
CA ALA A 142 15.43 5.56 -0.21
C ALA A 142 16.85 4.99 -0.18
N ARG A 143 17.67 5.29 -1.18
CA ARG A 143 19.07 4.84 -1.24
C ARG A 143 19.97 5.87 -0.54
N VAL A 144 20.58 5.50 0.58
CA VAL A 144 21.42 6.39 1.40
C VAL A 144 22.65 5.62 1.88
N GLY A 145 23.85 6.16 1.67
CA GLY A 145 25.11 5.51 2.03
C GLY A 145 25.36 4.21 1.28
N GLY A 146 24.89 4.07 0.05
CA GLY A 146 24.95 2.86 -0.78
C GLY A 146 23.84 1.85 -0.53
N HIS A 147 23.02 2.02 0.51
CA HIS A 147 22.04 1.04 0.97
C HIS A 147 20.60 1.54 0.84
N TRP A 148 19.66 0.61 0.59
CA TRP A 148 18.24 0.92 0.68
C TRP A 148 17.81 1.04 2.14
N ARG A 149 17.07 2.10 2.45
CA ARG A 149 16.49 2.35 3.77
C ARG A 149 14.99 2.57 3.62
N SER A 150 14.23 1.96 4.53
CA SER A 150 12.80 2.21 4.65
C SER A 150 12.55 3.67 5.05
N CYS A 151 11.65 4.34 4.35
CA CYS A 151 11.29 5.72 4.66
C CYS A 151 9.80 5.98 4.38
N LEU A 152 9.33 7.11 4.90
CA LEU A 152 8.02 7.67 4.63
C LEU A 152 8.20 9.00 3.90
N VAL A 153 7.70 9.10 2.68
CA VAL A 153 7.49 10.38 2.02
C VAL A 153 6.29 11.04 2.69
N THR A 154 6.45 12.31 3.08
CA THR A 154 5.39 13.10 3.71
C THR A 154 4.99 14.29 2.84
N ALA A 155 5.89 14.77 1.99
CA ALA A 155 5.60 15.79 1.01
C ALA A 155 6.39 15.58 -0.29
N ARG A 156 5.84 16.04 -1.42
CA ARG A 156 6.51 16.03 -2.72
C ARG A 156 6.12 17.28 -3.49
N ARG A 157 7.11 17.91 -4.12
CA ARG A 157 6.91 19.13 -4.91
C ARG A 157 7.96 19.27 -6.00
N ARG A 158 7.70 20.20 -6.93
CA ARG A 158 8.62 20.56 -8.00
C ARG A 158 9.02 22.03 -7.84
N PRO A 159 10.27 22.34 -7.48
CA PRO A 159 10.69 23.72 -7.25
C PRO A 159 10.61 24.63 -8.49
N GLY A 160 10.60 24.05 -9.69
CA GLY A 160 10.41 24.75 -10.95
C GLY A 160 10.19 23.78 -12.13
N PRO A 161 9.70 24.26 -13.28
CA PRO A 161 9.32 23.41 -14.42
C PRO A 161 10.48 22.63 -15.05
N GLU A 162 11.72 23.09 -14.88
CA GLU A 162 12.93 22.39 -15.37
C GLU A 162 13.71 21.69 -14.26
N LEU A 163 13.28 21.85 -13.01
CA LEU A 163 13.94 21.26 -11.85
C LEU A 163 13.36 19.87 -11.56
N PRO A 164 14.18 18.96 -10.98
CA PRO A 164 13.69 17.66 -10.57
C PRO A 164 12.64 17.79 -9.46
N TRP A 165 11.80 16.77 -9.35
CA TRP A 165 10.94 16.64 -8.18
C TRP A 165 11.79 16.46 -6.93
N ILE A 166 11.31 16.98 -5.81
CA ILE A 166 11.89 16.75 -4.48
C ILE A 166 10.83 16.16 -3.56
N ALA A 167 11.27 15.35 -2.60
CA ALA A 167 10.42 14.68 -1.64
C ALA A 167 10.95 14.91 -0.22
N ASN A 168 10.08 15.35 0.69
CA ASN A 168 10.37 15.30 2.11
C ASN A 168 10.16 13.88 2.59
N VAL A 169 11.24 13.29 3.07
CA VAL A 169 11.26 11.92 3.56
C VAL A 169 11.65 11.91 5.02
N ARG A 170 11.06 10.97 5.73
CA ARG A 170 11.34 10.68 7.13
C ARG A 170 11.79 9.24 7.27
N TRP A 171 12.89 9.02 7.97
CA TRP A 171 13.41 7.69 8.27
C TRP A 171 13.93 7.67 9.71
N GLY A 172 14.02 6.49 10.31
CA GLY A 172 14.59 6.32 11.66
C GLY A 172 13.73 6.86 12.80
N GLU A 173 14.17 6.58 14.03
CA GLU A 173 13.46 6.89 15.28
C GLU A 173 13.47 8.38 15.61
N ASP A 174 14.56 9.08 15.27
CA ASP A 174 14.84 10.47 15.67
C ASP A 174 13.97 11.52 14.96
N LYS A 175 13.03 11.06 14.13
CA LYS A 175 12.21 11.91 13.24
C LYS A 175 13.06 12.69 12.25
N ASP A 176 14.29 12.23 11.98
CA ASP A 176 15.14 12.80 10.96
C ASP A 176 14.36 12.89 9.65
N THR A 177 14.34 14.11 9.12
CA THR A 177 13.76 14.38 7.82
C THR A 177 14.79 15.04 6.94
N ALA A 178 14.78 14.68 5.67
CA ALA A 178 15.50 15.41 4.65
C ALA A 178 14.58 15.65 3.45
N TRP A 179 14.86 16.71 2.72
CA TRP A 179 14.39 16.80 1.34
C TRP A 179 15.37 16.03 0.47
N LEU A 180 14.87 15.11 -0.36
CA LEU A 180 15.67 14.38 -1.33
C LEU A 180 15.22 14.74 -2.74
N ILE A 181 16.14 14.68 -3.70
CA ILE A 181 15.76 14.59 -5.11
C ILE A 181 14.95 13.29 -5.31
N ALA A 182 13.75 13.42 -5.85
CA ALA A 182 12.81 12.34 -6.08
C ALA A 182 12.96 11.82 -7.51
N ASP A 183 13.99 11.00 -7.72
CA ASP A 183 14.15 10.19 -8.94
C ASP A 183 13.86 8.70 -8.62
N PRO A 184 13.39 7.89 -9.60
CA PRO A 184 13.08 6.47 -9.37
C PRO A 184 14.28 5.59 -8.99
N THR A 185 15.50 6.12 -9.15
CA THR A 185 16.74 5.39 -8.90
C THR A 185 17.24 5.55 -7.47
N THR A 186 16.83 6.62 -6.79
CA THR A 186 17.20 6.94 -5.41
C THR A 186 16.01 6.90 -4.45
N LEU A 187 14.78 7.08 -4.94
CA LEU A 187 13.56 7.02 -4.15
C LEU A 187 12.49 6.19 -4.87
N ARG A 188 12.11 5.06 -4.28
CA ARG A 188 11.14 4.11 -4.84
C ARG A 188 9.90 4.03 -3.96
N PRO A 189 8.78 4.68 -4.35
CA PRO A 189 7.51 4.50 -3.65
C PRO A 189 7.08 3.03 -3.67
N VAL A 190 6.61 2.54 -2.52
CA VAL A 190 5.92 1.25 -2.43
C VAL A 190 4.52 1.44 -3.01
N PRO A 191 4.11 0.63 -4.00
CA PRO A 191 2.76 0.69 -4.53
C PRO A 191 1.72 0.49 -3.41
N PRO A 192 0.58 1.17 -3.43
CA PRO A 192 -0.54 0.75 -2.59
C PRO A 192 -0.87 -0.71 -2.93
N GLY A 193 -1.14 -1.55 -1.92
CA GLY A 193 -1.61 -2.90 -2.17
C GLY A 193 -2.87 -2.84 -3.03
N ARG A 194 -3.01 -3.68 -4.06
CA ARG A 194 -4.22 -3.71 -4.90
C ARG A 194 -5.43 -3.96 -3.99
N SER A 195 -6.43 -3.09 -4.03
CA SER A 195 -7.75 -3.40 -3.48
C SER A 195 -8.49 -4.27 -4.51
N PRO A 196 -9.18 -5.34 -4.09
CA PRO A 196 -9.86 -6.26 -4.99
C PRO A 196 -11.06 -5.61 -5.72
N ALA A 197 -11.45 -4.39 -5.33
CA ALA A 197 -12.45 -3.60 -6.04
C ALA A 197 -11.97 -3.05 -7.40
N GLU A 198 -10.67 -3.04 -7.66
CA GLU A 198 -10.09 -2.47 -8.89
C GLU A 198 -9.82 -3.54 -9.97
N GLU A 199 -10.00 -4.83 -9.63
CA GLU A 199 -9.72 -5.98 -10.49
C GLU A 199 -10.98 -6.80 -10.78
N ALA A 200 -12.16 -6.16 -10.73
CA ALA A 200 -13.30 -6.70 -11.47
C ALA A 200 -12.99 -6.48 -12.96
N PRO A 201 -12.77 -7.53 -13.78
CA PRO A 201 -12.75 -7.33 -15.21
C PRO A 201 -14.08 -6.67 -15.58
N ALA A 202 -14.02 -5.59 -16.35
CA ALA A 202 -15.20 -5.07 -17.02
C ALA A 202 -15.85 -6.28 -17.70
N GLU A 203 -17.01 -6.68 -17.20
CA GLU A 203 -17.81 -7.72 -17.81
C GLU A 203 -18.07 -7.25 -19.23
N SER A 204 -17.31 -7.81 -20.17
CA SER A 204 -17.44 -7.53 -21.59
C SER A 204 -18.89 -7.81 -21.92
N ALA A 205 -19.64 -6.74 -22.20
CA ALA A 205 -20.96 -6.86 -22.78
C ALA A 205 -20.87 -7.85 -23.94
N PRO A 206 -21.72 -8.89 -24.03
CA PRO A 206 -21.62 -9.85 -25.12
C PRO A 206 -21.76 -9.08 -26.43
N GLU A 207 -20.66 -9.05 -27.20
CA GLU A 207 -20.64 -8.58 -28.57
C GLU A 207 -21.75 -9.32 -29.32
N GLY A 208 -22.65 -8.53 -29.91
CA GLY A 208 -23.75 -9.04 -30.71
C GLY A 208 -23.25 -10.00 -31.77
N ASN A 209 -23.75 -11.23 -31.71
CA ASN A 209 -23.56 -12.25 -32.72
C ASN A 209 -24.01 -11.71 -34.10
N PRO A 210 -23.11 -11.50 -35.08
CA PRO A 210 -23.51 -11.02 -36.41
C PRO A 210 -23.98 -12.17 -37.34
N TYR A 211 -24.05 -13.41 -36.85
CA TYR A 211 -24.56 -14.55 -37.60
C TYR A 211 -25.88 -15.06 -36.99
N GLY A 212 -26.96 -14.37 -37.31
CA GLY A 212 -28.30 -14.95 -37.23
C GLY A 212 -28.51 -15.92 -38.41
N PRO A 213 -28.83 -17.20 -38.18
CA PRO A 213 -29.14 -18.12 -39.26
C PRO A 213 -30.49 -17.75 -39.89
N GLY A 214 -30.45 -17.56 -41.21
CA GLY A 214 -31.60 -17.22 -42.04
C GLY A 214 -32.70 -18.28 -42.04
N VAL A 215 -33.93 -17.77 -42.01
CA VAL A 215 -35.13 -18.21 -42.74
C VAL A 215 -35.26 -19.69 -43.10
N PRO A 216 -36.39 -20.31 -42.73
CA PRO A 216 -37.06 -21.27 -43.61
C PRO A 216 -38.41 -20.71 -44.09
N ARG A 217 -38.48 -20.39 -45.39
CA ARG A 217 -39.74 -20.28 -46.14
C ARG A 217 -40.15 -21.70 -46.52
N GLY A 218 -41.41 -22.03 -46.29
CA GLY A 218 -41.90 -23.40 -46.32
C GLY A 218 -42.23 -23.99 -47.70
N VAL A 219 -42.64 -25.26 -47.55
CA VAL A 219 -43.57 -26.10 -48.35
C VAL A 219 -43.12 -26.60 -49.74
N PRO A 220 -43.72 -27.68 -50.32
CA PRO A 220 -44.21 -28.98 -49.80
C PRO A 220 -43.73 -30.21 -50.61
N ARG A 221 -44.00 -31.43 -50.10
CA ARG A 221 -44.43 -32.70 -50.77
C ARG A 221 -43.73 -33.91 -50.14
N SER A 222 -44.43 -34.80 -49.45
CA SER A 222 -45.32 -35.87 -49.95
C SER A 222 -44.57 -37.07 -50.53
N LEU A 223 -44.53 -38.17 -49.76
CA LEU A 223 -44.86 -39.57 -50.12
C LEU A 223 -44.04 -40.61 -49.35
N ALA A 224 -44.73 -41.73 -49.10
CA ALA A 224 -44.26 -43.07 -48.79
C ALA A 224 -44.07 -43.47 -47.30
N GLN A 225 -45.19 -43.90 -46.72
CA GLN A 225 -45.34 -45.20 -46.03
C GLN A 225 -44.87 -46.37 -46.96
N PRO A 226 -44.61 -47.62 -46.51
CA PRO A 226 -45.48 -48.33 -45.55
C PRO A 226 -44.83 -49.42 -44.64
N GLU A 227 -45.73 -50.06 -43.88
CA GLU A 227 -45.68 -51.39 -43.21
C GLU A 227 -44.76 -51.52 -41.99
N GLY A 228 -45.25 -51.91 -40.81
CA GLY A 228 -46.01 -53.14 -40.48
C GLY A 228 -45.07 -53.97 -39.57
N ALA A 229 -45.46 -54.70 -38.54
CA ALA A 229 -46.72 -55.08 -37.95
C ALA A 229 -46.41 -55.55 -36.51
N SER A 230 -47.45 -55.53 -35.67
CA SER A 230 -47.69 -56.36 -34.47
C SER A 230 -46.63 -56.49 -33.37
#